data_AF-A0A1Z8P3J9-F1
#
_entry.id   AF-A0A1Z8P3J9-F1
#
_cell.length_a   1.000
_cell.length_b   1.000
_cell.length_c   1.000
_cell.angle_alpha   90.00
_cell.angle_beta   90.00
_cell.angle_gamma   90.00
#
_symmetry.space_group_name_H-M   'P 1'
#
loop_
_entity.id
_entity.type
_entity.pdbx_description
1 polymer ?
#
loop_
_entity_poly.entity_id
_entity_poly.type
_entity_poly.pdbx_seq_one_letter_code
_entity_poly.pdbx_strand_id
1 'polypeptide(L)'
;MKKFEQIIGYKEIAAAVDLPINEICNLIDPKDLSELTFRYLEKNEILEVEDKVQSTLNDIALPKAGADRLDTWEQGWSEILVNIRSEGVTRKTLTPQYFHHNTFRYAGRYIQSETYDFEQNLFEIFRTIIVKKYLETAGHIVELGCGTGINLFLISKILKNTKLTGCDWSEASQQIISHINLSLKEKIVPINLNLLTLKGWENIEINSTTAILTFHALEQLGANTELLIAAIVDAKPQICVHIEPIIELYDLRNEFDKKAHSYHIKRNYLKGFYSSLIRLENSGKIKLLKVKRTEFGSKFHEAYTIIVWKVV
;
A
#
# COMPACT_ATOMS: atom_id res chain seq x y z
N MET A 1 19.92 6.08 -27.98
CA MET A 1 18.97 5.29 -27.17
C MET A 1 19.41 5.39 -25.72
N LYS A 2 18.53 5.80 -24.80
CA LYS A 2 18.87 5.84 -23.36
C LYS A 2 19.02 4.40 -22.86
N LYS A 3 20.02 4.11 -22.04
CA LYS A 3 20.28 2.75 -21.53
C LYS A 3 19.78 2.59 -20.10
N PHE A 4 19.12 1.47 -19.79
CA PHE A 4 18.61 1.11 -18.47
C PHE A 4 19.51 0.03 -17.86
N GLU A 5 20.66 0.45 -17.33
CA GLU A 5 21.72 -0.46 -16.87
C GLU A 5 21.67 -0.77 -15.37
N GLN A 6 20.82 -0.08 -14.59
CA GLN A 6 20.66 -0.33 -13.16
C GLN A 6 19.51 -1.31 -12.93
N ILE A 7 19.59 -2.11 -11.85
CA ILE A 7 18.58 -3.10 -11.49
C ILE A 7 18.27 -2.94 -9.99
N ILE A 8 17.00 -2.99 -9.61
CA ILE A 8 16.63 -3.23 -8.20
C ILE A 8 16.78 -4.74 -7.96
N GLY A 9 17.89 -5.13 -7.33
CA GLY A 9 18.20 -6.52 -7.03
C GLY A 9 17.90 -6.88 -5.58
N TYR A 10 18.31 -8.10 -5.19
CA TYR A 10 18.15 -8.61 -3.83
C TYR A 10 18.70 -7.66 -2.75
N LYS A 11 19.82 -6.98 -3.02
CA LYS A 11 20.44 -6.05 -2.07
C LYS A 11 19.54 -4.84 -1.83
N GLU A 12 18.99 -4.27 -2.89
CA GLU A 12 18.11 -3.10 -2.84
C GLU A 12 16.79 -3.45 -2.15
N ILE A 13 16.20 -4.62 -2.48
CA ILE A 13 15.01 -5.13 -1.80
C ILE A 13 15.27 -5.38 -0.31
N ALA A 14 16.36 -6.07 0.03
CA ALA A 14 16.79 -6.33 1.40
C ALA A 14 16.93 -5.04 2.22
N ALA A 15 17.55 -4.01 1.63
CA ALA A 15 17.67 -2.70 2.25
C ALA A 15 16.32 -1.99 2.42
N ALA A 16 15.41 -2.11 1.44
CA ALA A 16 14.10 -1.48 1.46
C ALA A 16 13.17 -2.05 2.55
N VAL A 17 13.19 -3.36 2.77
CA VAL A 17 12.37 -4.03 3.81
C VAL A 17 13.13 -4.28 5.12
N ASP A 18 14.43 -3.98 5.13
CA ASP A 18 15.36 -4.19 6.25
C ASP A 18 15.32 -5.65 6.73
N LEU A 19 15.68 -6.56 5.82
CA LEU A 19 15.86 -7.98 6.05
C LEU A 19 17.20 -8.44 5.45
N PRO A 20 17.81 -9.52 5.97
CA PRO A 20 19.01 -10.11 5.38
C PRO A 20 18.79 -10.56 3.92
N ILE A 21 19.81 -10.41 3.07
CA ILE A 21 19.74 -10.81 1.65
C ILE A 21 19.36 -12.28 1.47
N ASN A 22 19.94 -13.17 2.28
CA ASN A 22 19.64 -14.61 2.26
C ASN A 22 18.18 -14.90 2.61
N GLU A 23 17.55 -14.08 3.46
CA GLU A 23 16.13 -14.19 3.74
C GLU A 23 15.30 -13.78 2.51
N ILE A 24 15.65 -12.68 1.84
CA ILE A 24 14.96 -12.26 0.60
C ILE A 24 15.07 -13.34 -0.48
N CYS A 25 16.25 -13.94 -0.67
CA CYS A 25 16.44 -15.02 -1.63
C CYS A 25 15.52 -16.23 -1.40
N ASN A 26 15.07 -16.46 -0.16
CA ASN A 26 14.12 -17.53 0.16
C ASN A 26 12.66 -17.10 -0.02
N LEU A 27 12.38 -15.80 -0.07
CA LEU A 27 11.03 -15.24 -0.13
C LEU A 27 10.55 -14.98 -1.56
N ILE A 28 11.44 -14.66 -2.51
CA ILE A 28 11.08 -14.28 -3.88
C ILE A 28 11.93 -15.00 -4.94
N ASP A 29 11.37 -15.21 -6.14
CA ASP A 29 12.06 -15.88 -7.26
C ASP A 29 13.00 -14.88 -7.97
N PRO A 30 14.21 -15.29 -8.40
CA PRO A 30 15.08 -14.43 -9.21
C PRO A 30 14.40 -13.80 -10.43
N LYS A 31 13.41 -14.47 -11.03
CA LYS A 31 12.63 -13.97 -12.17
C LYS A 31 11.80 -12.74 -11.83
N ASP A 32 11.42 -12.55 -10.57
CA ASP A 32 10.64 -11.38 -10.15
C ASP A 32 11.45 -10.08 -10.32
N LEU A 33 12.79 -10.17 -10.38
CA LEU A 33 13.71 -9.03 -10.47
C LEU A 33 14.06 -8.65 -11.91
N SER A 34 13.76 -9.49 -12.92
CA SER A 34 14.26 -9.27 -14.30
C SER A 34 13.73 -8.00 -14.95
N GLU A 35 12.54 -7.56 -14.54
CA GLU A 35 11.84 -6.40 -15.09
C GLU A 35 12.05 -5.12 -14.27
N LEU A 36 12.93 -5.14 -13.26
CA LEU A 36 13.21 -4.00 -12.40
C LEU A 36 14.44 -3.21 -12.85
N THR A 37 14.56 -3.00 -14.16
CA THR A 37 15.61 -2.16 -14.76
C THR A 37 15.24 -0.68 -14.71
N PHE A 38 16.24 0.16 -14.40
CA PHE A 38 16.06 1.60 -14.34
C PHE A 38 17.34 2.35 -14.73
N ARG A 39 17.21 3.67 -14.83
CA ARG A 39 18.31 4.62 -14.91
C ARG A 39 18.04 5.80 -13.99
N TYR A 40 19.11 6.45 -13.54
CA TYR A 40 18.96 7.76 -12.90
C TYR A 40 18.64 8.83 -13.96
N LEU A 41 17.81 9.80 -13.57
CA LEU A 41 17.54 10.97 -14.41
C LEU A 41 18.77 11.89 -14.45
N GLU A 42 18.99 12.51 -15.61
CA GLU A 42 20.00 13.54 -15.81
C GLU A 42 19.52 14.91 -15.28
N LYS A 43 20.43 15.87 -15.14
CA LYS A 43 20.14 17.17 -14.50
C LYS A 43 18.95 17.91 -15.12
N ASN A 44 18.86 17.97 -16.45
CA ASN A 44 17.75 18.61 -17.16
C ASN A 44 16.42 17.86 -16.92
N GLU A 45 16.44 16.53 -16.92
CA GLU A 45 15.26 15.72 -16.67
C GLU A 45 14.77 15.84 -15.22
N ILE A 46 15.70 15.96 -14.27
CA ILE A 46 15.37 16.24 -12.87
C ILE A 46 14.64 17.59 -12.78
N LEU A 47 15.16 18.64 -13.42
CA LEU A 47 14.50 19.96 -13.42
C LEU A 47 13.07 19.88 -13.98
N GLU A 48 12.86 19.14 -15.08
CA GLU A 48 11.51 18.94 -15.63
C GLU A 48 10.56 18.24 -14.66
N VAL A 49 11.06 17.25 -13.90
CA VAL A 49 10.26 16.56 -12.89
C VAL A 49 9.97 17.49 -11.71
N GLU A 50 10.96 18.27 -11.27
CA GLU A 50 10.80 19.23 -10.19
C GLU A 50 9.81 20.34 -10.53
N ASP A 51 9.85 20.86 -11.76
CA ASP A 51 8.89 21.85 -12.26
C ASP A 51 7.47 21.29 -12.28
N LYS A 52 7.31 20.02 -12.72
CA LYS A 52 6.01 19.33 -12.67
C LYS A 52 5.51 19.18 -11.23
N VAL A 53 6.36 18.74 -10.31
CA VAL A 53 6.01 18.62 -8.89
C VAL A 53 5.61 19.97 -8.31
N GLN A 54 6.39 21.02 -8.57
CA GLN A 54 6.10 22.37 -8.07
C GLN A 54 4.80 22.93 -8.65
N SER A 55 4.57 22.73 -9.94
CA SER A 55 3.31 23.10 -10.61
C SER A 55 2.12 22.40 -9.96
N THR A 56 2.20 21.09 -9.71
CA THR A 56 1.16 20.34 -9.00
C THR A 56 0.92 20.85 -7.58
N LEU A 57 1.96 21.25 -6.84
CA LEU A 57 1.82 21.82 -5.49
C LEU A 57 1.12 23.19 -5.52
N ASN A 58 1.39 23.98 -6.56
CA ASN A 58 0.79 25.29 -6.78
C ASN A 58 -0.66 25.20 -7.28
N ASP A 59 -1.07 24.08 -7.85
CA ASP A 59 -2.44 23.86 -8.33
C ASP A 59 -3.43 23.88 -7.16
N ILE A 60 -4.36 24.85 -7.18
CA ILE A 60 -5.40 25.01 -6.16
C ILE A 60 -6.49 23.94 -6.30
N ALA A 61 -6.68 23.41 -7.51
CA ALA A 61 -7.69 22.39 -7.81
C ALA A 61 -7.20 20.96 -7.54
N LEU A 62 -5.98 20.77 -7.03
CA LEU A 62 -5.45 19.44 -6.71
C LEU A 62 -6.41 18.71 -5.75
N PRO A 63 -6.97 17.55 -6.14
CA PRO A 63 -7.99 16.90 -5.33
C PRO A 63 -7.47 16.40 -3.98
N LYS A 64 -8.27 16.58 -2.94
CA LYS A 64 -7.99 16.07 -1.60
C LYS A 64 -8.58 14.69 -1.39
N ALA A 65 -7.90 13.87 -0.60
CA ALA A 65 -8.45 12.63 -0.08
C ALA A 65 -9.42 12.92 1.07
N GLY A 66 -10.43 12.06 1.25
CA GLY A 66 -11.45 12.20 2.28
C GLY A 66 -12.81 11.64 1.88
N ALA A 67 -13.81 11.92 2.72
CA ALA A 67 -15.17 11.38 2.62
C ALA A 67 -15.85 11.65 1.28
N ASP A 68 -15.61 12.81 0.68
CA ASP A 68 -16.26 13.26 -0.56
C ASP A 68 -15.78 12.49 -1.82
N ARG A 69 -14.92 11.49 -1.64
CA ARG A 69 -14.33 10.71 -2.72
C ARG A 69 -15.05 9.39 -2.98
N LEU A 70 -16.07 9.04 -2.20
CA LEU A 70 -16.78 7.76 -2.32
C LEU A 70 -17.23 7.50 -3.77
N ASP A 71 -17.92 8.47 -4.39
CA ASP A 71 -18.39 8.33 -5.77
C ASP A 71 -17.25 8.13 -6.78
N THR A 72 -16.09 8.76 -6.54
CA THR A 72 -14.91 8.57 -7.39
C THR A 72 -14.37 7.15 -7.30
N TRP A 73 -14.33 6.58 -6.10
CA TRP A 73 -13.90 5.19 -5.92
C TRP A 73 -14.92 4.20 -6.45
N GLU A 74 -16.21 4.43 -6.21
CA GLU A 74 -17.28 3.60 -6.75
C GLU A 74 -17.22 3.54 -8.27
N GLN A 75 -17.03 4.69 -8.94
CA GLN A 75 -16.84 4.75 -10.38
C GLN A 75 -15.58 3.97 -10.81
N GLY A 76 -14.43 4.26 -10.21
CA GLY A 76 -13.16 3.62 -10.57
C GLY A 76 -13.18 2.10 -10.38
N TRP A 77 -13.80 1.61 -9.30
CA TRP A 77 -13.98 0.18 -9.04
C TRP A 77 -15.05 -0.43 -9.95
N SER A 78 -16.10 0.30 -10.32
CA SER A 78 -17.07 -0.18 -11.30
C SER A 78 -16.44 -0.45 -12.67
N GLU A 79 -15.49 0.38 -13.11
CA GLU A 79 -14.73 0.14 -14.35
C GLU A 79 -13.90 -1.16 -14.25
N ILE A 80 -13.25 -1.39 -13.11
CA ILE A 80 -12.53 -2.65 -12.85
C ILE A 80 -13.49 -3.85 -12.83
N LEU A 81 -14.67 -3.69 -12.21
CA LEU A 81 -15.71 -4.72 -12.17
C LEU A 81 -16.19 -5.11 -13.58
N VAL A 82 -16.29 -4.14 -14.50
CA VAL A 82 -16.60 -4.42 -15.91
C VAL A 82 -15.48 -5.25 -16.54
N ASN A 83 -14.21 -4.86 -16.35
CA ASN A 83 -13.06 -5.57 -16.92
C ASN A 83 -12.96 -7.02 -16.43
N ILE A 84 -13.16 -7.28 -15.14
CA ILE A 84 -13.09 -8.66 -14.63
C ILE A 84 -14.26 -9.52 -15.11
N ARG A 85 -15.43 -8.92 -15.41
CA ARG A 85 -16.59 -9.64 -15.95
C ARG A 85 -16.38 -10.01 -17.41
N SER A 86 -15.69 -9.18 -18.18
CA SER A 86 -15.39 -9.44 -19.60
C SER A 86 -14.20 -10.36 -19.81
N GLU A 87 -13.10 -10.15 -19.08
CA GLU A 87 -11.80 -10.80 -19.32
C GLU A 87 -11.44 -11.85 -18.26
N GLY A 88 -12.19 -11.92 -17.16
CA GLY A 88 -11.90 -12.78 -16.02
C GLY A 88 -11.01 -12.14 -14.98
N VAL A 89 -10.91 -12.79 -13.82
CA VAL A 89 -10.11 -12.32 -12.68
C VAL A 89 -8.63 -12.65 -12.90
N THR A 90 -7.81 -11.62 -13.11
CA THR A 90 -6.36 -11.73 -13.26
C THR A 90 -5.67 -10.56 -12.56
N ARG A 91 -4.37 -10.65 -12.33
CA ARG A 91 -3.56 -9.52 -11.84
C ARG A 91 -3.81 -8.26 -12.68
N LYS A 92 -3.79 -8.40 -14.00
CA LYS A 92 -3.95 -7.29 -14.95
C LYS A 92 -5.32 -6.64 -14.83
N THR A 93 -6.39 -7.44 -14.80
CA THR A 93 -7.77 -6.92 -14.76
C THR A 93 -8.14 -6.32 -13.40
N LEU A 94 -7.45 -6.71 -12.31
CA LEU A 94 -7.60 -6.13 -10.97
C LEU A 94 -6.73 -4.88 -10.74
N THR A 95 -5.81 -4.57 -11.66
CA THR A 95 -4.88 -3.45 -11.50
C THR A 95 -5.58 -2.12 -11.81
N PRO A 96 -5.56 -1.15 -10.90
CA PRO A 96 -6.13 0.17 -11.16
C PRO A 96 -5.44 0.90 -12.32
N GLN A 97 -6.20 1.73 -13.04
CA GLN A 97 -5.74 2.34 -14.29
C GLN A 97 -4.66 3.42 -14.14
N TYR A 98 -4.48 3.96 -12.92
CA TYR A 98 -3.56 5.07 -12.66
C TYR A 98 -2.07 4.67 -12.58
N PHE A 99 -1.73 3.38 -12.72
CA PHE A 99 -0.36 2.86 -12.77
C PHE A 99 0.27 2.97 -14.17
N HIS A 100 0.13 4.12 -14.82
CA HIS A 100 0.68 4.35 -16.16
C HIS A 100 1.72 5.48 -16.15
N HIS A 101 2.84 5.23 -15.47
CA HIS A 101 3.97 6.14 -15.41
C HIS A 101 5.29 5.36 -15.23
N ASN A 102 6.40 5.96 -15.64
CA ASN A 102 7.72 5.32 -15.58
C ASN A 102 8.78 6.17 -14.87
N THR A 103 8.37 7.23 -14.16
CA THR A 103 9.27 8.12 -13.41
C THR A 103 8.97 8.03 -11.93
N PHE A 104 9.99 7.69 -11.14
CA PHE A 104 9.84 7.34 -9.73
C PHE A 104 10.87 8.06 -8.87
N ARG A 105 10.62 8.02 -7.57
CA ARG A 105 11.57 8.37 -6.51
C ARG A 105 12.20 7.08 -5.98
N TYR A 106 13.52 7.09 -5.83
CA TYR A 106 14.27 5.98 -5.24
C TYR A 106 15.53 6.50 -4.53
N ALA A 107 15.66 6.19 -3.24
CA ALA A 107 16.83 6.51 -2.41
C ALA A 107 17.28 7.98 -2.53
N GLY A 108 16.34 8.92 -2.41
CA GLY A 108 16.60 10.36 -2.50
C GLY A 108 16.88 10.90 -3.90
N ARG A 109 16.63 10.11 -4.96
CA ARG A 109 16.88 10.48 -6.36
C ARG A 109 15.68 10.19 -7.24
N TYR A 110 15.64 10.80 -8.42
CA TYR A 110 14.69 10.43 -9.46
C TYR A 110 15.27 9.38 -10.39
N ILE A 111 14.45 8.37 -10.68
CA ILE A 111 14.76 7.30 -11.63
C ILE A 111 13.69 7.24 -12.71
N GLN A 112 14.07 6.68 -13.87
CA GLN A 112 13.13 6.25 -14.89
C GLN A 112 13.28 4.75 -15.12
N SER A 113 12.16 4.03 -15.16
CA SER A 113 12.12 2.63 -15.56
C SER A 113 11.99 2.48 -17.07
N GLU A 114 12.38 1.32 -17.57
CA GLU A 114 12.17 0.96 -18.98
C GLU A 114 10.71 0.67 -19.28
N THR A 115 10.01 0.02 -18.35
CA THR A 115 8.63 -0.44 -18.50
C THR A 115 7.66 0.34 -17.61
N TYR A 116 6.38 0.37 -17.97
CA TYR A 116 5.32 0.97 -17.15
C TYR A 116 4.84 0.06 -16.01
N ASP A 117 5.18 -1.23 -16.06
CA ASP A 117 4.81 -2.20 -15.02
C ASP A 117 5.79 -2.22 -13.83
N PHE A 118 6.85 -1.42 -13.87
CA PHE A 118 7.95 -1.41 -12.89
C PHE A 118 7.45 -1.29 -11.44
N GLU A 119 6.61 -0.29 -11.15
CA GLU A 119 6.06 -0.08 -9.80
C GLU A 119 5.20 -1.27 -9.35
N GLN A 120 4.41 -1.85 -10.26
CA GLN A 120 3.57 -3.00 -9.93
C GLN A 120 4.39 -4.25 -9.65
N ASN A 121 5.46 -4.48 -10.41
CA ASN A 121 6.35 -5.61 -10.21
C ASN A 121 7.09 -5.47 -8.87
N LEU A 122 7.62 -4.27 -8.58
CA LEU A 122 8.27 -3.99 -7.30
C LEU A 122 7.28 -4.12 -6.13
N PHE A 123 6.06 -3.63 -6.30
CA PHE A 123 5.06 -3.68 -5.24
C PHE A 123 4.56 -5.10 -4.97
N GLU A 124 4.48 -5.95 -6.00
CA GLU A 124 4.20 -7.38 -5.83
C GLU A 124 5.29 -8.11 -5.04
N ILE A 125 6.56 -7.76 -5.24
CA ILE A 125 7.67 -8.26 -4.41
C ILE A 125 7.47 -7.83 -2.95
N PHE A 126 7.18 -6.55 -2.70
CA PHE A 126 6.92 -6.07 -1.34
C PHE A 126 5.73 -6.79 -0.71
N ARG A 127 4.61 -6.94 -1.41
CA ARG A 127 3.45 -7.69 -0.92
C ARG A 127 3.82 -9.14 -0.60
N THR A 128 4.53 -9.82 -1.49
CA THR A 128 4.95 -11.22 -1.29
C THR A 128 5.81 -11.39 -0.04
N ILE A 129 6.81 -10.51 0.14
CA ILE A 129 7.65 -10.50 1.34
C ILE A 129 6.81 -10.27 2.59
N ILE A 130 5.91 -9.28 2.56
CA ILE A 130 5.07 -8.94 3.70
C ILE A 130 4.15 -10.10 4.09
N VAL A 131 3.49 -10.71 3.11
CA VAL A 131 2.59 -11.84 3.32
C VAL A 131 3.32 -13.02 3.94
N LYS A 132 4.44 -13.45 3.35
CA LYS A 132 5.23 -14.57 3.85
C LYS A 132 5.85 -14.28 5.22
N LYS A 133 6.36 -13.05 5.44
CA LYS A 133 7.07 -12.71 6.68
C LYS A 133 6.15 -12.52 7.88
N TYR A 134 5.02 -11.84 7.68
CA TYR A 134 4.20 -11.35 8.79
C TYR A 134 2.83 -12.01 8.89
N LEU A 135 2.30 -12.59 7.80
CA LEU A 135 0.91 -13.07 7.74
C LEU A 135 0.78 -14.61 7.67
N GLU A 136 1.88 -15.33 7.41
CA GLU A 136 1.86 -16.80 7.22
C GLU A 136 1.26 -17.57 8.40
N THR A 137 1.45 -17.06 9.63
CA THR A 137 0.96 -17.73 10.85
C THR A 137 -0.46 -17.32 11.27
N ALA A 138 -1.08 -16.37 10.57
CA ALA A 138 -2.41 -15.88 10.92
C ALA A 138 -3.49 -16.88 10.47
N GLY A 139 -4.45 -17.17 11.36
CA GLY A 139 -5.61 -17.99 11.04
C GLY A 139 -6.62 -17.26 10.14
N HIS A 140 -6.59 -15.93 10.19
CA HIS A 140 -7.49 -15.04 9.45
C HIS A 140 -6.76 -13.74 9.10
N ILE A 141 -6.90 -13.27 7.87
CA ILE A 141 -6.37 -11.96 7.45
C ILE A 141 -7.55 -11.06 7.09
N VAL A 142 -7.59 -9.88 7.70
CA VAL A 142 -8.55 -8.81 7.39
C VAL A 142 -7.79 -7.68 6.72
N GLU A 143 -8.10 -7.40 5.46
CA GLU A 143 -7.59 -6.24 4.75
C GLU A 143 -8.58 -5.08 4.83
N LEU A 144 -8.14 -3.96 5.44
CA LEU A 144 -8.95 -2.75 5.56
C LEU A 144 -8.63 -1.79 4.41
N GLY A 145 -9.68 -1.37 3.68
CA GLY A 145 -9.58 -0.57 2.46
C GLY A 145 -9.00 -1.37 1.29
N CYS A 146 -9.55 -2.54 1.02
CA CYS A 146 -8.99 -3.49 0.05
C CYS A 146 -9.20 -3.09 -1.42
N GLY A 147 -10.05 -2.10 -1.74
CA GLY A 147 -10.26 -1.58 -3.09
C GLY A 147 -10.62 -2.67 -4.10
N THR A 148 -9.78 -2.90 -5.10
CA THR A 148 -10.00 -3.97 -6.10
C THR A 148 -9.79 -5.38 -5.56
N GLY A 149 -9.32 -5.56 -4.33
CA GLY A 149 -9.01 -6.87 -3.77
C GLY A 149 -7.79 -7.55 -4.42
N ILE A 150 -6.95 -6.81 -5.16
CA ILE A 150 -5.73 -7.37 -5.77
C ILE A 150 -4.78 -8.00 -4.75
N ASN A 151 -4.72 -7.44 -3.54
CA ASN A 151 -3.94 -8.01 -2.44
C ASN A 151 -4.55 -9.31 -1.94
N LEU A 152 -5.88 -9.39 -1.75
CA LEU A 152 -6.58 -10.64 -1.41
C LEU A 152 -6.35 -11.73 -2.48
N PHE A 153 -6.41 -11.35 -3.75
CA PHE A 153 -6.09 -12.24 -4.87
C PHE A 153 -4.64 -12.77 -4.76
N LEU A 154 -3.66 -11.91 -4.49
CA LEU A 154 -2.27 -12.34 -4.29
C LEU A 154 -2.11 -13.24 -3.05
N ILE A 155 -2.69 -12.84 -1.91
CA ILE A 155 -2.60 -13.55 -0.64
C ILE A 155 -3.15 -14.97 -0.78
N SER A 156 -4.32 -15.14 -1.40
CA SER A 156 -4.91 -16.48 -1.63
C SER A 156 -4.08 -17.37 -2.57
N LYS A 157 -3.23 -16.79 -3.43
CA LYS A 157 -2.26 -17.56 -4.22
C LYS A 157 -1.08 -18.04 -3.37
N ILE A 158 -0.61 -17.21 -2.44
CA ILE A 158 0.55 -17.48 -1.57
C ILE A 158 0.17 -18.39 -0.40
N LEU A 159 -0.86 -18.04 0.37
CA LEU A 159 -1.29 -18.72 1.59
C LEU A 159 -2.51 -19.57 1.31
N LYS A 160 -2.37 -20.90 1.45
CA LYS A 160 -3.47 -21.85 1.27
C LYS A 160 -4.23 -22.06 2.56
N ASN A 161 -5.56 -22.12 2.46
CA ASN A 161 -6.49 -22.37 3.57
C ASN A 161 -6.57 -21.26 4.63
N THR A 162 -6.03 -20.06 4.39
CA THR A 162 -6.21 -18.90 5.28
C THR A 162 -7.57 -18.26 5.02
N LYS A 163 -8.35 -17.97 6.08
CA LYS A 163 -9.58 -17.18 5.95
C LYS A 163 -9.20 -15.75 5.55
N LEU A 164 -9.89 -15.18 4.57
CA LEU A 164 -9.64 -13.80 4.13
C LEU A 164 -10.91 -12.96 4.27
N THR A 165 -10.75 -11.72 4.70
CA THR A 165 -11.84 -10.72 4.70
C THR A 165 -11.32 -9.46 4.03
N GLY A 166 -12.06 -8.98 3.04
CA GLY A 166 -11.80 -7.72 2.35
C GLY A 166 -12.81 -6.67 2.76
N CYS A 167 -12.35 -5.57 3.33
CA CYS A 167 -13.20 -4.48 3.77
C CYS A 167 -13.01 -3.25 2.90
N ASP A 168 -14.09 -2.68 2.35
CA ASP A 168 -14.04 -1.44 1.58
C ASP A 168 -15.42 -0.75 1.62
N TRP A 169 -15.48 0.57 1.43
CA TRP A 169 -16.75 1.30 1.47
C TRP A 169 -17.56 1.20 0.17
N SER A 170 -16.94 0.80 -0.93
CA SER A 170 -17.56 0.73 -2.26
C SER A 170 -18.35 -0.55 -2.45
N GLU A 171 -19.51 -0.45 -3.09
CA GLU A 171 -20.33 -1.60 -3.49
C GLU A 171 -19.66 -2.40 -4.62
N ALA A 172 -19.07 -1.71 -5.61
CA ALA A 172 -18.29 -2.36 -6.66
C ALA A 172 -17.13 -3.20 -6.09
N SER A 173 -16.45 -2.72 -5.05
CA SER A 173 -15.41 -3.50 -4.36
C SER A 173 -15.96 -4.83 -3.82
N GLN A 174 -17.13 -4.83 -3.17
CA GLN A 174 -17.76 -6.05 -2.65
C GLN A 174 -18.06 -7.06 -3.76
N GLN A 175 -18.50 -6.57 -4.91
CA GLN A 175 -18.77 -7.40 -6.09
C GLN A 175 -17.46 -7.95 -6.68
N ILE A 176 -16.40 -7.15 -6.77
CA ILE A 176 -15.09 -7.61 -7.22
C ILE A 176 -14.56 -8.75 -6.33
N ILE A 177 -14.60 -8.57 -5.00
CA ILE A 177 -14.16 -9.60 -4.05
C ILE A 177 -14.97 -10.88 -4.23
N SER A 178 -16.28 -10.77 -4.45
CA SER A 178 -17.14 -11.92 -4.74
C SER A 178 -16.72 -12.65 -6.01
N HIS A 179 -16.36 -11.93 -7.08
CA HIS A 179 -15.83 -12.52 -8.31
C HIS A 179 -14.47 -13.18 -8.11
N ILE A 180 -13.56 -12.57 -7.33
CA ILE A 180 -12.28 -13.19 -6.95
C ILE A 180 -12.54 -14.51 -6.21
N ASN A 181 -13.43 -14.47 -5.22
CA ASN A 181 -13.77 -15.64 -4.41
C ASN A 181 -14.30 -16.80 -5.26
N LEU A 182 -15.22 -16.51 -6.19
CA LEU A 182 -15.76 -17.49 -7.13
C LEU A 182 -14.70 -18.05 -8.08
N SER A 183 -13.83 -17.19 -8.61
CA SER A 183 -12.77 -17.59 -9.54
C SER A 183 -11.75 -18.52 -8.88
N LEU A 184 -11.41 -18.27 -7.61
CA LEU A 184 -10.40 -19.02 -6.88
C LEU A 184 -10.97 -20.19 -6.08
N LYS A 185 -12.30 -20.25 -5.87
CA LYS A 185 -12.98 -21.20 -4.98
C LYS A 185 -12.45 -21.14 -3.53
N GLU A 186 -12.14 -19.93 -3.09
CA GLU A 186 -11.55 -19.66 -1.76
C GLU A 186 -12.64 -19.27 -0.75
N LYS A 187 -12.22 -18.84 0.45
CA LYS A 187 -13.10 -18.36 1.53
C LYS A 187 -12.83 -16.89 1.83
N ILE A 188 -13.02 -16.04 0.83
CA ILE A 188 -12.89 -14.58 0.94
C ILE A 188 -14.26 -13.97 1.24
N VAL A 189 -14.37 -13.25 2.36
CA VAL A 189 -15.60 -12.59 2.79
C VAL A 189 -15.51 -11.08 2.50
N PRO A 190 -16.38 -10.52 1.64
CA PRO A 190 -16.49 -9.07 1.46
C PRO A 190 -17.28 -8.44 2.61
N ILE A 191 -16.79 -7.32 3.16
CA ILE A 191 -17.50 -6.49 4.14
C ILE A 191 -17.52 -5.03 3.67
N ASN A 192 -18.71 -4.43 3.65
CA ASN A 192 -18.83 -3.00 3.44
C ASN A 192 -18.42 -2.26 4.72
N LEU A 193 -17.32 -1.52 4.66
CA LEU A 193 -16.75 -0.81 5.80
C LEU A 193 -16.39 0.61 5.41
N ASN A 194 -16.93 1.59 6.14
CA ASN A 194 -16.46 2.96 6.04
C ASN A 194 -15.38 3.21 7.10
N LEU A 195 -14.11 3.37 6.69
CA LEU A 195 -13.00 3.58 7.63
C LEU A 195 -13.03 4.92 8.37
N LEU A 196 -13.75 5.92 7.86
CA LEU A 196 -13.89 7.23 8.52
C LEU A 196 -14.88 7.18 9.68
N THR A 197 -15.94 6.37 9.57
CA THR A 197 -17.02 6.29 10.55
C THR A 197 -17.07 4.98 11.32
N LEU A 198 -16.32 3.96 10.86
CA LEU A 198 -16.37 2.57 11.28
C LEU A 198 -17.74 1.88 11.13
N LYS A 199 -18.66 2.46 10.35
CA LYS A 199 -19.91 1.76 9.99
C LYS A 199 -19.56 0.47 9.25
N GLY A 200 -20.02 -0.67 9.78
CA GLY A 200 -19.75 -2.00 9.25
C GLY A 200 -18.67 -2.76 10.02
N TRP A 201 -17.95 -2.12 10.94
CA TRP A 201 -16.90 -2.73 11.76
C TRP A 201 -17.41 -3.90 12.60
N GLU A 202 -18.64 -3.81 13.10
CA GLU A 202 -19.30 -4.84 13.89
C GLU A 202 -19.49 -6.17 13.15
N ASN A 203 -19.39 -6.16 11.82
CA ASN A 203 -19.51 -7.37 10.99
C ASN A 203 -18.16 -8.06 10.77
N ILE A 204 -17.06 -7.47 11.21
CA ILE A 204 -15.71 -8.01 11.04
C ILE A 204 -15.38 -8.92 12.22
N GLU A 205 -15.16 -10.19 11.94
CA GLU A 205 -14.65 -11.12 12.93
C GLU A 205 -13.14 -10.87 13.16
N ILE A 206 -12.77 -10.38 14.34
CA ILE A 206 -11.37 -10.21 14.74
C ILE A 206 -11.15 -10.94 16.05
N ASN A 207 -10.08 -11.74 16.11
CA ASN A 207 -9.65 -12.43 17.31
C ASN A 207 -8.11 -12.47 17.40
N SER A 208 -7.58 -13.14 18.41
CA SER A 208 -6.13 -13.21 18.70
C SER A 208 -5.28 -13.94 17.65
N THR A 209 -5.90 -14.55 16.64
CA THR A 209 -5.24 -15.19 15.47
C THR A 209 -5.42 -14.38 14.18
N THR A 210 -6.13 -13.26 14.25
CA THR A 210 -6.39 -12.39 13.10
C THR A 210 -5.22 -11.46 12.87
N ALA A 211 -4.75 -11.35 11.63
CA ALA A 211 -3.87 -10.28 11.20
C ALA A 211 -4.67 -9.18 10.50
N ILE A 212 -4.37 -7.92 10.83
CA ILE A 212 -4.92 -6.77 10.13
C ILE A 212 -3.88 -6.25 9.13
N LEU A 213 -4.34 -6.00 7.91
CA LEU A 213 -3.53 -5.54 6.80
C LEU A 213 -4.10 -4.25 6.21
N THR A 214 -3.25 -3.28 5.89
CA THR A 214 -3.62 -2.12 5.07
C THR A 214 -2.55 -1.82 4.02
N PHE A 215 -2.98 -1.42 2.83
CA PHE A 215 -2.11 -1.05 1.71
C PHE A 215 -2.69 0.19 1.01
N HIS A 216 -2.07 1.35 1.18
CA HIS A 216 -2.55 2.64 0.64
C HIS A 216 -4.03 2.90 0.93
N ALA A 217 -4.51 2.41 2.05
CA ALA A 217 -5.91 2.50 2.43
C ALA A 217 -6.12 3.67 3.39
N LEU A 218 -5.16 3.90 4.28
CA LEU A 218 -5.31 4.87 5.35
C LEU A 218 -5.07 6.30 4.86
N GLU A 219 -4.48 6.50 3.67
CA GLU A 219 -4.27 7.82 3.08
C GLU A 219 -5.54 8.67 2.98
N GLN A 220 -6.71 8.03 2.88
CA GLN A 220 -8.01 8.71 2.81
C GLN A 220 -8.49 9.29 4.15
N LEU A 221 -7.87 8.91 5.27
CA LEU A 221 -8.33 9.31 6.60
C LEU A 221 -7.85 10.71 7.01
N GLY A 222 -6.82 11.24 6.35
CA GLY A 222 -6.18 12.48 6.80
C GLY A 222 -5.72 12.35 8.27
N ALA A 223 -6.26 13.21 9.14
CA ALA A 223 -5.98 13.16 10.59
C ALA A 223 -6.93 12.25 11.40
N ASN A 224 -7.97 11.69 10.79
CA ASN A 224 -9.07 11.02 11.48
C ASN A 224 -8.76 9.54 11.73
N THR A 225 -7.65 9.24 12.41
CA THR A 225 -7.18 7.85 12.62
C THR A 225 -7.54 7.28 13.99
N GLU A 226 -7.94 8.13 14.93
CA GLU A 226 -8.12 7.75 16.34
C GLU A 226 -9.17 6.64 16.53
N LEU A 227 -10.34 6.79 15.90
CA LEU A 227 -11.40 5.78 15.97
C LEU A 227 -10.93 4.42 15.48
N LEU A 228 -10.29 4.38 14.31
CA LEU A 228 -9.77 3.15 13.73
C LEU A 228 -8.73 2.49 14.63
N ILE A 229 -7.75 3.26 15.12
CA ILE A 229 -6.70 2.72 15.99
C ILE A 229 -7.30 2.17 17.28
N ALA A 230 -8.24 2.89 17.92
CA ALA A 230 -8.91 2.43 19.12
C ALA A 230 -9.67 1.11 18.88
N ALA A 231 -10.44 1.03 17.80
CA ALA A 231 -11.17 -0.18 17.43
C ALA A 231 -10.25 -1.38 17.18
N ILE A 232 -9.10 -1.17 16.53
CA ILE A 232 -8.10 -2.23 16.34
C ILE A 232 -7.51 -2.69 17.68
N VAL A 233 -7.13 -1.75 18.56
CA VAL A 233 -6.54 -2.08 19.87
C VAL A 233 -7.54 -2.86 20.72
N ASP A 234 -8.81 -2.45 20.73
CA ASP A 234 -9.87 -3.13 21.47
C ASP A 234 -10.15 -4.54 20.93
N ALA A 235 -10.02 -4.73 19.61
CA ALA A 235 -10.21 -6.03 18.94
C ALA A 235 -9.05 -7.02 19.16
N LYS A 236 -7.87 -6.54 19.61
CA LYS A 236 -6.69 -7.35 19.96
C LYS A 236 -6.29 -8.40 18.89
N PRO A 237 -6.03 -7.99 17.63
CA PRO A 237 -5.52 -8.89 16.61
C PRO A 237 -4.13 -9.42 16.99
N GLN A 238 -3.72 -10.52 16.35
CA GLN A 238 -2.38 -11.09 16.47
C GLN A 238 -1.29 -10.09 16.08
N ILE A 239 -1.51 -9.39 14.96
CA ILE A 239 -0.54 -8.46 14.36
C ILE A 239 -1.27 -7.48 13.44
N CYS A 240 -0.73 -6.27 13.33
CA CYS A 240 -1.15 -5.25 12.39
C CYS A 240 0.03 -4.91 11.47
N VAL A 241 -0.21 -4.93 10.16
CA VAL A 241 0.79 -4.68 9.13
C VAL A 241 0.24 -3.63 8.17
N HIS A 242 0.96 -2.53 8.03
CA HIS A 242 0.57 -1.39 7.21
C HIS A 242 1.65 -1.08 6.19
N ILE A 243 1.26 -0.90 4.93
CA ILE A 243 2.07 -0.26 3.91
C ILE A 243 1.36 1.00 3.45
N GLU A 244 1.84 2.14 3.94
CA GLU A 244 1.15 3.42 3.81
C GLU A 244 2.12 4.57 3.52
N PRO A 245 1.65 5.68 2.93
CA PRO A 245 2.36 6.95 2.93
C PRO A 245 2.35 7.53 4.35
N ILE A 246 3.52 7.64 5.00
CA ILE A 246 3.65 8.13 6.38
C ILE A 246 4.39 9.47 6.39
N ILE A 247 3.63 10.55 6.54
CA ILE A 247 4.17 11.92 6.47
C ILE A 247 5.17 12.22 7.59
N GLU A 248 5.00 11.62 8.77
CA GLU A 248 5.83 11.89 9.96
C GLU A 248 7.26 11.36 9.87
N LEU A 249 7.57 10.53 8.88
CA LEU A 249 8.91 9.94 8.71
C LEU A 249 9.78 10.70 7.69
N TYR A 250 9.28 11.79 7.11
CA TYR A 250 10.04 12.63 6.20
C TYR A 250 11.08 13.49 6.93
N ASP A 251 12.31 13.54 6.42
CA ASP A 251 13.36 14.41 6.92
C ASP A 251 13.28 15.78 6.22
N LEU A 252 12.65 16.74 6.88
CA LEU A 252 12.47 18.09 6.36
C LEU A 252 13.77 18.89 6.25
N ARG A 253 14.96 18.33 6.52
CA ARG A 253 16.23 18.98 6.19
C ARG A 253 16.60 18.78 4.72
N ASN A 254 16.03 17.78 4.04
CA ASN A 254 16.30 17.51 2.64
C ASN A 254 15.15 17.97 1.74
N GLU A 255 15.47 18.59 0.60
CA GLU A 255 14.47 19.15 -0.32
C GLU A 255 13.56 18.09 -0.96
N PHE A 256 14.08 16.86 -1.11
CA PHE A 256 13.34 15.76 -1.69
C PHE A 256 12.13 15.39 -0.82
N ASP A 257 12.35 15.22 0.48
CA ASP A 257 11.32 14.93 1.48
C ASP A 257 10.44 16.15 1.78
N LYS A 258 10.98 17.38 1.76
CA LYS A 258 10.15 18.60 1.88
C LYS A 258 9.05 18.63 0.83
N LYS A 259 9.39 18.37 -0.44
CA LYS A 259 8.40 18.33 -1.54
C LYS A 259 7.36 17.21 -1.34
N ALA A 260 7.79 16.03 -0.91
CA ALA A 260 6.89 14.91 -0.62
C ALA A 260 5.95 15.22 0.56
N HIS A 261 6.47 15.81 1.63
CA HIS A 261 5.71 16.27 2.77
C HIS A 261 4.66 17.33 2.35
N SER A 262 5.06 18.36 1.58
CA SER A 262 4.14 19.36 1.04
C SER A 262 3.03 18.74 0.20
N TYR A 263 3.35 17.72 -0.60
CA TYR A 263 2.35 16.99 -1.40
C TYR A 263 1.33 16.28 -0.52
N HIS A 264 1.77 15.58 0.54
CA HIS A 264 0.85 14.94 1.49
C HIS A 264 -0.09 15.93 2.17
N ILE A 265 0.45 17.08 2.63
CA ILE A 265 -0.38 18.15 3.22
C ILE A 265 -1.41 18.64 2.22
N LYS A 266 -1.00 18.90 0.97
CA LYS A 266 -1.90 19.39 -0.08
C LYS A 266 -3.01 18.40 -0.41
N ARG A 267 -2.68 17.10 -0.49
CA ARG A 267 -3.63 16.01 -0.77
C ARG A 267 -4.49 15.63 0.44
N ASN A 268 -4.23 16.19 1.63
CA ASN A 268 -4.85 15.75 2.88
C ASN A 268 -4.64 14.24 3.15
N TYR A 269 -3.43 13.75 2.88
CA TYR A 269 -3.07 12.37 3.18
C TYR A 269 -2.87 12.12 4.68
N LEU A 270 -2.71 10.84 5.01
CA LEU A 270 -2.57 10.31 6.36
C LEU A 270 -1.59 11.14 7.19
N LYS A 271 -2.05 11.61 8.35
CA LYS A 271 -1.23 12.36 9.31
C LYS A 271 -1.63 12.02 10.74
N GLY A 272 -0.65 11.97 11.64
CA GLY A 272 -0.86 11.66 13.04
C GLY A 272 -0.97 10.16 13.36
N PHE A 273 -0.99 9.29 12.34
CA PHE A 273 -1.05 7.84 12.52
C PHE A 273 0.17 7.31 13.27
N TYR A 274 1.37 7.56 12.74
CA TYR A 274 2.60 7.06 13.34
C TYR A 274 2.83 7.67 14.73
N SER A 275 2.57 8.98 14.87
CA SER A 275 2.64 9.65 16.17
C SER A 275 1.69 9.04 17.21
N SER A 276 0.51 8.58 16.79
CA SER A 276 -0.45 7.91 17.69
C SER A 276 0.04 6.53 18.12
N LEU A 277 0.63 5.75 17.20
CA LEU A 277 1.23 4.47 17.55
C LEU A 277 2.37 4.63 18.56
N ILE A 278 3.23 5.64 18.42
CA ILE A 278 4.30 5.92 19.39
C ILE A 278 3.74 6.24 20.78
N ARG A 279 2.64 7.01 20.88
CA ARG A 279 1.99 7.27 22.19
C ARG A 279 1.43 6.00 22.81
N LEU A 280 0.86 5.12 22.01
CA LEU A 280 0.34 3.83 22.48
C LEU A 280 1.45 2.88 22.93
N GLU A 281 2.59 2.87 22.23
CA GLU A 281 3.76 2.09 22.63
C GLU A 281 4.35 2.62 23.95
N ASN A 282 4.53 3.93 24.08
CA ASN A 282 5.02 4.56 25.32
C ASN A 282 4.11 4.35 26.52
N SER A 283 2.80 4.12 26.29
CA SER A 283 1.83 3.79 27.35
C SER A 283 1.65 2.28 27.57
N GLY A 284 2.44 1.44 26.87
CA GLY A 284 2.44 -0.01 27.04
C GLY A 284 1.21 -0.72 26.46
N LYS A 285 0.42 -0.05 25.61
CA LYS A 285 -0.79 -0.63 24.99
C LYS A 285 -0.49 -1.45 23.73
N ILE A 286 0.57 -1.09 23.02
CA ILE A 286 1.04 -1.80 21.84
C ILE A 286 2.55 -1.96 21.90
N LYS A 287 3.09 -2.79 21.01
CA LYS A 287 4.51 -2.89 20.73
C LYS A 287 4.75 -2.68 19.23
N LEU A 288 5.55 -1.68 18.87
CA LEU A 288 6.05 -1.53 17.51
C LEU A 288 7.13 -2.59 17.25
N LEU A 289 6.98 -3.30 16.13
CA LEU A 289 7.89 -4.36 15.71
C LEU A 289 8.75 -3.91 14.52
N LYS A 290 8.21 -3.04 13.67
CA LYS A 290 8.89 -2.52 12.48
C LYS A 290 8.38 -1.13 12.13
N VAL A 291 9.30 -0.24 11.75
CA VAL A 291 9.01 1.02 11.06
C VAL A 291 10.10 1.19 10.01
N LYS A 292 9.76 1.12 8.73
CA LYS A 292 10.75 1.16 7.65
C LYS A 292 10.20 1.85 6.41
N ARG A 293 10.81 2.98 6.05
CA ARG A 293 10.67 3.57 4.71
C ARG A 293 11.40 2.67 3.71
N THR A 294 10.72 2.33 2.61
CA THR A 294 11.35 1.63 1.48
C THR A 294 12.17 2.55 0.60
N GLU A 295 12.06 3.87 0.80
CA GLU A 295 12.70 4.92 -0.01
C GLU A 295 12.28 4.91 -1.49
N PHE A 296 11.22 4.16 -1.81
CA PHE A 296 10.63 4.09 -3.14
C PHE A 296 9.27 4.80 -3.16
N GLY A 297 8.93 5.38 -4.31
CA GLY A 297 7.61 5.95 -4.53
C GLY A 297 7.42 6.56 -5.91
N SER A 298 6.25 7.16 -6.11
CA SER A 298 5.98 7.94 -7.32
C SER A 298 6.85 9.20 -7.37
N LYS A 299 6.83 9.92 -8.50
CA LYS A 299 7.52 11.22 -8.62
C LYS A 299 7.14 12.25 -7.54
N PHE A 300 6.00 12.10 -6.87
CA PHE A 300 5.50 13.07 -5.89
C PHE A 300 5.90 12.74 -4.45
N HIS A 301 5.90 11.47 -4.06
CA HIS A 301 6.10 11.07 -2.66
C HIS A 301 6.55 9.61 -2.53
N GLU A 302 7.09 9.26 -1.36
CA GLU A 302 7.25 7.86 -0.95
C GLU A 302 5.93 7.34 -0.40
N ALA A 303 5.44 6.25 -0.99
CA ALA A 303 4.12 5.73 -0.71
C ALA A 303 4.15 4.44 0.14
N TYR A 304 5.30 3.78 0.25
CA TYR A 304 5.39 2.39 0.67
C TYR A 304 6.16 2.23 2.00
N THR A 305 5.75 2.92 3.07
CA THR A 305 6.36 2.72 4.39
C THR A 305 5.74 1.51 5.07
N ILE A 306 6.58 0.59 5.55
CA ILE A 306 6.17 -0.59 6.31
C ILE A 306 6.11 -0.24 7.80
N ILE A 307 4.94 -0.41 8.41
CA ILE A 307 4.76 -0.36 9.87
C ILE A 307 4.15 -1.67 10.34
N VAL A 308 4.77 -2.31 11.33
CA VAL A 308 4.29 -3.55 11.93
C VAL A 308 4.22 -3.39 13.44
N TRP A 309 3.11 -3.79 14.04
CA TRP A 309 2.90 -3.70 15.49
C TRP A 309 1.92 -4.75 15.99
N LYS A 310 1.86 -4.93 17.31
CA LYS A 310 0.90 -5.82 17.98
C LYS A 310 0.38 -5.21 19.28
N VAL A 311 -0.80 -5.63 19.72
CA VAL A 311 -1.35 -5.26 21.03
C VAL A 311 -0.59 -5.99 22.14
N VAL A 312 -0.45 -5.36 23.32
CA VAL A 312 0.18 -5.91 24.54
C VAL A 312 -0.90 -6.33 25.53
#